data_AF-A0A1P8NCW2-F1
#
_entry.id   AF-A0A1P8NCW2-F1
#
_cell.length_a   1.000
_cell.length_b   1.000
_cell.length_c   1.000
_cell.angle_alpha   90.00
_cell.angle_beta   90.00
_cell.angle_gamma   90.00
#
_symmetry.space_group_name_H-M   'P 1'
#
loop_
_entity.id
_entity.type
_entity.pdbx_description
1 polymer ?
#
loop_
_entity_poly.entity_id
_entity_poly.type
_entity_poly.pdbx_seq_one_letter_code
_entity_poly.pdbx_strand_id
1 'polypeptide(L)'
;MHCLESADFGDDVEQAVIDVDAGLTVADGEVLATVGRRRTSDRPWAYGEDAADGADVEDTRRVTLQPYRDWGEGGAGTMRVFIPVT
;
A
#
# COMPACT_ATOMS: atom_id res chain seq x y z
N MET A 1 1.90 1.27 -15.89
CA MET A 1 1.94 1.89 -14.54
C MET A 1 0.74 1.37 -13.77
N HIS A 2 0.94 0.93 -12.53
CA HIS A 2 -0.11 0.42 -11.65
C HIS A 2 -0.19 1.27 -10.39
N CYS A 3 -1.28 1.15 -9.65
CA CYS A 3 -1.52 1.82 -8.39
C CYS A 3 -2.24 0.91 -7.40
N LEU A 4 -2.17 1.25 -6.11
CA LEU A 4 -3.01 0.68 -5.06
C LEU A 4 -4.09 1.69 -4.69
N GLU A 5 -5.35 1.25 -4.70
CA GLU A 5 -6.48 2.03 -4.21
C GLU A 5 -6.87 1.59 -2.79
N SER A 6 -7.39 2.52 -1.98
CA SER A 6 -7.92 2.22 -0.63
C SER A 6 -9.07 1.21 -0.67
N ALA A 7 -9.79 1.09 -1.78
CA ALA A 7 -10.84 0.10 -1.97
C ALA A 7 -10.27 -1.33 -2.04
N ASP A 8 -9.20 -1.55 -2.81
CA ASP A 8 -8.52 -2.85 -2.91
C ASP A 8 -7.70 -3.16 -1.65
N PHE A 9 -7.07 -2.13 -1.07
CA PHE A 9 -6.37 -2.29 0.19
C PHE A 9 -7.34 -2.50 1.34
N GLY A 10 -8.52 -1.89 1.34
CA GLY A 10 -9.46 -1.91 2.46
C GLY A 10 -8.97 -1.13 3.69
N ASP A 11 -8.03 -0.19 3.52
CA ASP A 11 -7.59 0.78 4.52
C ASP A 11 -6.89 1.99 3.86
N ASP A 12 -6.28 2.87 4.65
CA ASP A 12 -5.49 4.00 4.17
C ASP A 12 -4.19 3.54 3.50
N VAL A 13 -4.04 3.87 2.21
CA VAL A 13 -2.85 3.57 1.41
C VAL A 13 -1.58 4.27 1.91
N GLU A 14 -1.69 5.26 2.81
CA GLU A 14 -0.54 5.85 3.52
C GLU A 14 0.19 4.85 4.44
N GLN A 15 -0.52 3.81 4.89
CA GLN A 15 0.01 2.74 5.73
C GLN A 15 0.52 1.55 4.91
N ALA A 16 0.31 1.52 3.60
CA ALA A 16 0.68 0.37 2.78
C ALA A 16 2.21 0.29 2.57
N VAL A 17 2.74 -0.93 2.66
CA VAL A 17 4.11 -1.27 2.27
C VAL A 17 4.11 -2.55 1.42
N ILE A 18 4.88 -2.56 0.33
CA ILE A 18 5.00 -3.73 -0.55
C ILE A 18 6.13 -4.64 -0.05
N ASP A 19 5.83 -5.91 0.15
CA ASP A 19 6.82 -6.96 0.37
C ASP A 19 7.48 -7.34 -0.97
N VAL A 20 8.73 -6.90 -1.18
CA VAL A 20 9.44 -7.17 -2.44
C VAL A 20 10.02 -8.57 -2.50
N ASP A 21 10.26 -9.20 -1.36
CA ASP A 21 10.78 -10.56 -1.27
C ASP A 21 9.71 -11.59 -1.68
N ALA A 22 8.43 -11.32 -1.37
CA ALA A 22 7.31 -12.11 -1.87
C ALA A 22 7.08 -11.95 -3.38
N GLY A 23 7.54 -10.84 -3.95
CA GLY A 23 7.43 -10.52 -5.37
C GLY A 23 6.00 -10.23 -5.86
N LEU A 24 5.90 -9.88 -7.14
CA LEU A 24 4.62 -9.66 -7.82
C LEU A 24 4.21 -10.93 -8.57
N THR A 25 2.92 -11.21 -8.60
CA THR A 25 2.36 -12.27 -9.44
C THR A 25 1.30 -11.70 -10.36
N VAL A 26 1.21 -12.23 -11.58
CA VAL A 26 0.07 -11.98 -12.46
C VAL A 26 -0.86 -13.18 -12.39
N ALA A 27 -2.13 -12.97 -12.05
CA ALA A 27 -3.16 -14.00 -12.06
C ALA A 27 -4.44 -13.43 -12.68
N ASP A 28 -5.01 -14.15 -13.64
CA ASP A 28 -6.24 -13.75 -14.35
C ASP A 28 -6.18 -12.34 -15.00
N GLY A 29 -4.98 -11.91 -15.40
CA GLY A 29 -4.74 -10.59 -16.00
C GLY A 29 -4.50 -9.46 -14.98
N GLU A 30 -4.65 -9.75 -13.69
CA GLU A 30 -4.46 -8.82 -12.59
C GLU A 30 -3.05 -8.94 -11.99
N VAL A 31 -2.49 -7.80 -11.58
CA VAL A 31 -1.21 -7.77 -10.86
C VAL A 31 -1.50 -7.84 -9.37
N LEU A 32 -0.99 -8.88 -8.72
CA LEU A 32 -1.15 -9.12 -7.28
C LEU A 32 0.16 -8.84 -6.56
N ALA A 33 0.07 -8.08 -5.47
CA ALA A 33 1.18 -7.79 -4.56
C ALA A 33 0.85 -8.25 -3.15
N THR A 34 1.87 -8.68 -2.42
CA THR A 34 1.79 -8.86 -0.97
C THR A 34 2.03 -7.51 -0.32
N VAL A 35 1.04 -7.00 0.42
CA VAL A 35 1.07 -5.69 1.05
C VAL A 35 0.85 -5.83 2.54
N GLY A 36 1.78 -5.27 3.32
CA GLY A 36 1.66 -5.13 4.77
C GLY A 36 1.11 -3.76 5.14
N ARG A 37 0.62 -3.65 6.38
CA ARG A 37 0.25 -2.40 7.00
C ARG A 37 1.35 -1.96 7.96
N ARG A 38 1.97 -0.82 7.69
CA ARG A 38 2.83 -0.11 8.64
C ARG A 38 1.98 0.57 9.69
N ARG A 39 2.30 0.36 10.97
CA ARG A 39 1.73 1.17 12.05
C ARG A 39 2.16 2.63 11.96
N THR A 40 1.19 3.52 11.92
CA THR A 40 1.38 4.95 12.12
C THR A 40 0.74 5.38 13.44
N SER A 41 1.53 5.93 14.36
CA SER A 41 0.98 6.56 15.57
C SER A 41 0.62 8.01 15.27
N ASP A 42 -0.61 8.41 15.58
CA ASP A 42 -0.99 9.83 15.60
C ASP A 42 -0.18 10.55 16.69
N ARG A 43 0.62 11.54 16.30
CA ARG A 43 1.48 12.31 17.19
C ARG A 43 1.29 13.80 16.89
N PRO A 44 1.34 14.67 17.91
CA PRO A 44 1.35 16.11 17.69
C PRO A 44 2.45 16.47 16.70
N TRP A 45 2.12 17.33 15.74
CA TRP A 45 3.06 17.77 14.71
C TRP A 45 4.21 18.57 15.33
N ALA A 46 5.27 17.86 15.68
CA ALA A 46 6.62 18.37 15.75
C ALA A 46 7.45 17.44 14.88
N TYR A 47 8.33 18.00 14.04
CA TYR A 47 9.38 17.22 13.40
C TYR A 47 10.15 16.50 14.52
N GLY A 48 9.88 15.21 14.70
CA GLY A 48 10.55 14.35 15.66
C GLY A 48 11.63 13.53 14.97
N GLU A 49 12.37 12.74 15.73
CA GLU A 49 13.24 11.73 15.15
C GLU A 49 12.38 10.77 14.31
N ASP A 50 12.77 10.59 13.05
CA ASP A 50 12.13 9.62 12.16
C ASP A 50 12.15 8.25 12.85
N ALA A 51 11.01 7.56 12.84
CA ALA A 51 10.98 6.16 13.27
C ALA A 51 12.02 5.41 12.44
N ALA A 52 12.90 4.67 13.12
CA ALA A 52 13.97 3.90 12.48
C ALA A 52 13.42 3.09 11.29
N ASP A 53 14.19 3.04 10.20
CA ASP A 53 13.88 2.21 9.04
C ASP A 53 13.69 0.75 9.51
N GLY A 54 12.43 0.32 9.54
CA GLY A 54 12.00 -0.88 10.27
C GLY A 54 10.61 -0.68 10.88
N ALA A 55 9.69 -0.17 10.06
CA ALA A 55 8.29 -0.05 10.44
C ALA A 55 7.77 -1.38 11.00
N ASP A 56 7.08 -1.36 12.13
CA ASP A 56 6.29 -2.52 12.57
C ASP A 56 5.21 -2.76 11.50
N VAL A 57 5.45 -3.77 10.65
CA VAL A 57 4.53 -4.21 9.61
C VAL A 57 3.70 -5.35 10.15
N GLU A 58 2.39 -5.21 10.02
CA GLU A 58 1.41 -6.20 10.42
C GLU A 58 0.37 -6.40 9.31
N ASP A 59 -0.56 -7.34 9.52
CA ASP A 59 -1.71 -7.56 8.64
C ASP A 59 -1.38 -7.70 7.15
N THR A 60 -0.34 -8.48 6.85
CA THR A 60 0.07 -8.78 5.47
C THR A 60 -1.02 -9.53 4.71
N ARG A 61 -1.36 -9.04 3.52
CA ARG A 61 -2.39 -9.60 2.65
C ARG A 61 -2.05 -9.42 1.19
N ARG A 62 -2.68 -10.23 0.35
CA ARG A 62 -2.56 -10.13 -1.11
C ARG A 62 -3.63 -9.20 -1.65
N VAL A 63 -3.23 -8.19 -2.40
CA VAL A 63 -4.13 -7.18 -2.98
C VAL A 63 -3.82 -6.99 -4.46
N THR A 64 -4.82 -6.53 -5.20
CA THR A 64 -4.67 -6.17 -6.61
C THR A 64 -4.07 -4.78 -6.75
N LEU A 65 -3.08 -4.65 -7.62
CA LEU A 65 -2.57 -3.38 -8.11
C LEU A 65 -3.27 -3.09 -9.45
N GLN A 66 -4.17 -2.13 -9.44
CA GLN A 66 -4.95 -1.77 -10.62
C GLN A 66 -4.10 -0.97 -11.62
N PRO A 67 -4.40 -1.03 -12.93
CA PRO A 67 -3.81 -0.11 -13.88
C PRO A 67 -4.14 1.33 -13.50
N TYR A 68 -3.13 2.21 -13.43
CA TYR A 68 -3.34 3.61 -13.00
C TYR A 68 -4.40 4.37 -13.81
N ARG A 69 -4.53 4.01 -15.09
CA ARG A 69 -5.50 4.60 -16.02
C ARG A 69 -6.96 4.27 -15.68
N ASP A 70 -7.20 3.25 -14.87
CA ASP A 70 -8.52 2.74 -14.52
C ASP A 70 -8.91 3.14 -13.07
N TRP A 71 -8.07 3.91 -12.37
CA TRP A 71 -8.35 4.39 -11.01
C TRP A 71 -9.54 5.36 -10.96
N GLY A 72 -10.33 5.27 -9.88
CA GLY A 72 -11.44 6.18 -9.60
C GLY A 72 -12.80 5.70 -10.12
N GLU A 73 -12.84 4.58 -10.83
CA GLU A 73 -14.07 3.93 -11.29
C GLU A 73 -14.86 3.27 -10.13
N GLY A 74 -14.18 2.94 -9.02
CA GLY A 74 -14.74 2.32 -7.82
C GLY A 74 -15.44 3.28 -6.84
N GLY A 75 -15.41 4.59 -7.11
CA GLY A 75 -15.93 5.64 -6.23
C GLY A 75 -14.83 6.47 -5.57
N ALA A 76 -15.21 7.30 -4.59
CA ALA A 76 -14.27 8.18 -3.90
C ALA A 76 -13.37 7.38 -2.94
N GLY A 77 -12.05 7.57 -3.06
CA GLY A 77 -11.04 6.91 -2.24
C GLY A 77 -9.66 7.56 -2.39
N THR A 78 -8.65 6.99 -1.73
CA THR A 78 -7.25 7.40 -1.87
C THR A 78 -6.48 6.39 -2.71
N MET A 79 -5.39 6.82 -3.35
CA MET A 79 -4.58 5.98 -4.21
C MET A 79 -3.12 6.41 -4.20
N ARG A 80 -2.22 5.42 -4.33
CA ARG A 80 -0.78 5.65 -4.55
C ARG A 80 -0.22 4.82 -5.68
N VAL A 81 0.67 5.45 -6.45
CA VAL A 81 1.51 4.80 -7.47
C VAL A 81 2.85 4.39 -6.87
N PHE A 82 3.44 5.27 -6.06
CA PHE A 82 4.69 5.01 -5.36
C PHE A 82 4.36 4.59 -3.94
N ILE A 83 4.69 3.34 -3.62
CA ILE A 83 4.39 2.71 -2.35
C ILE A 83 5.74 2.31 -1.74
N PRO A 84 5.98 2.60 -0.44
CA PRO A 84 7.19 2.13 0.22
C PRO A 84 7.33 0.61 0.14
N VAL A 85 8.55 0.13 0.18
CA VAL A 85 8.87 -1.30 0.13
C VAL A 85 9.46 -1.76 1.46
N THR A 86 9.26 -3.03 1.78
CA THR A 86 9.93 -3.77 2.86
C THR A 86 10.84 -4.81 2.24
#